data_AF-A0AAN4NQ73-F1
#
_entry.id   AF-A0AAN4NQ73-F1
#
_cell.length_a   1.000
_cell.length_b   1.000
_cell.length_c   1.000
_cell.angle_alpha   90.00
_cell.angle_beta   90.00
_cell.angle_gamma   90.00
#
_symmetry.space_group_name_H-M   'P 1'
#
loop_
_entity.id
_entity.type
_entity.pdbx_description
1 polymer ?
#
loop_
_entity_poly.entity_id
_entity_poly.type
_entity_poly.pdbx_seq_one_letter_code
_entity_poly.pdbx_strand_id
1 'polypeptide(L)'
;MENPRAWLYRVARNLLIDEYRTTRAFVELEEDALLTDASLDAISTLDICLPETLQALPEDERWLIEESDLNRRPQQSLADEWGITLTAFKSRLLRARKHLKETMTELCQIEADDTSFVCCHKKMN
;
A
#
# COMPACT_ATOMS: atom_id res chain seq x y z
N MET A 1 -9.07 41.98 -6.47
CA MET A 1 -9.63 40.62 -6.36
C MET A 1 -8.59 39.65 -6.89
N GLU A 2 -7.86 38.99 -5.99
CA GLU A 2 -6.89 37.97 -6.39
C GLU A 2 -7.65 36.70 -6.80
N ASN A 3 -7.59 36.38 -8.09
CA ASN A 3 -8.09 35.16 -8.73
C ASN A 3 -9.61 34.89 -8.66
N PRO A 4 -10.43 35.61 -9.46
CA PRO A 4 -11.88 35.39 -9.55
C PRO A 4 -12.26 34.00 -10.07
N ARG A 5 -11.38 33.34 -10.84
CA ARG A 5 -11.62 31.98 -11.33
C ARG A 5 -11.56 30.95 -10.21
N ALA A 6 -10.55 31.06 -9.33
CA ALA A 6 -10.46 30.20 -8.15
C ALA A 6 -11.66 30.41 -7.21
N TRP A 7 -12.13 31.64 -7.07
CA TRP A 7 -13.34 31.95 -6.30
C TRP A 7 -14.59 31.28 -6.90
N LEU A 8 -14.79 31.36 -8.23
CA LEU A 8 -15.92 30.70 -8.90
C LEU A 8 -15.91 29.17 -8.74
N TYR A 9 -14.74 28.52 -8.88
CA TYR A 9 -14.63 27.08 -8.64
C TYR A 9 -14.98 26.70 -7.20
N ARG A 10 -14.58 27.53 -6.23
CA ARG A 10 -14.89 27.30 -4.82
C ARG A 10 -16.39 27.43 -4.54
N VAL A 11 -17.04 28.44 -5.10
CA VAL A 11 -18.49 28.65 -4.96
C VAL A 11 -19.26 27.50 -5.60
N ALA A 12 -18.90 27.09 -6.83
CA ALA A 12 -19.56 25.97 -7.50
C ALA A 12 -19.41 24.65 -6.75
N ARG A 13 -18.20 24.36 -6.24
CA ARG A 13 -17.94 23.18 -5.39
C ARG A 13 -18.78 23.20 -4.12
N ASN A 14 -18.85 24.34 -3.44
CA ASN A 14 -19.60 24.46 -2.19
C ASN A 14 -21.10 24.26 -2.43
N LEU A 15 -21.64 24.86 -3.50
CA LEU A 15 -23.04 24.71 -3.86
C LEU A 15 -23.41 23.24 -4.14
N LEU A 16 -22.55 22.53 -4.89
CA LEU A 16 -22.72 21.10 -5.15
C LEU A 16 -22.72 20.29 -3.85
N ILE A 17 -21.80 20.58 -2.92
CA ILE A 17 -21.71 19.88 -1.63
C ILE A 17 -22.97 20.13 -0.79
N ASP A 18 -23.45 21.36 -0.74
CA ASP A 18 -24.62 21.73 0.05
C ASP A 18 -25.91 21.10 -0.51
N GLU A 19 -26.04 21.05 -1.84
CA GLU A 19 -27.16 20.38 -2.51
C GLU A 19 -27.14 18.87 -2.21
N TYR A 20 -25.98 18.21 -2.32
CA TYR A 20 -25.85 16.79 -2.01
C TYR A 20 -26.05 16.50 -0.52
N ARG A 21 -25.62 17.38 0.39
CA ARG A 21 -25.86 17.21 1.83
C ARG A 21 -27.34 17.28 2.19
N THR A 22 -28.07 18.19 1.55
CA THR A 22 -29.50 18.42 1.85
C THR A 22 -30.39 17.35 1.22
N THR A 23 -29.97 16.80 0.07
CA THR A 23 -30.76 15.82 -0.70
C THR A 23 -30.47 14.37 -0.32
N ARG A 24 -29.42 14.11 0.47
CA ARG A 24 -29.08 12.74 0.87
C ARG A 24 -30.07 12.23 1.91
N ALA A 25 -31.00 11.38 1.46
CA ALA A 25 -31.77 10.54 2.36
C ALA A 25 -30.80 9.66 3.16
N PHE A 26 -30.84 9.78 4.48
CA PHE A 26 -30.17 8.83 5.36
C PHE A 26 -30.95 7.51 5.26
N VAL A 27 -30.31 6.48 4.71
CA VAL A 27 -30.84 5.12 4.73
C VAL A 27 -30.22 4.42 5.93
N GLU A 28 -31.05 3.80 6.75
CA GLU A 28 -30.61 2.99 7.87
C GLU A 28 -29.84 1.77 7.32
N LEU A 29 -28.62 1.56 7.79
CA LEU A 29 -27.81 0.43 7.38
C LEU A 29 -28.38 -0.82 8.07
N GLU A 30 -28.75 -1.85 7.29
CA GLU A 30 -29.05 -3.16 7.86
C GLU A 30 -27.79 -3.70 8.54
N GLU A 31 -27.85 -3.92 9.86
CA GLU A 31 -26.74 -4.49 10.64
C GLU A 31 -26.34 -5.89 10.15
N ASP A 32 -27.28 -6.61 9.53
CA ASP A 32 -27.12 -7.95 8.99
C ASP A 32 -26.88 -7.97 7.47
N ALA A 33 -26.37 -6.88 6.90
CA ALA A 33 -25.78 -6.95 5.57
C ALA A 33 -24.57 -7.89 5.66
N LEU A 34 -24.80 -9.18 5.37
CA LEU A 34 -23.73 -10.12 5.08
C LEU A 34 -22.83 -9.43 4.06
N LEU A 35 -21.62 -9.09 4.51
CA LEU A 35 -20.52 -8.82 3.61
C LEU A 35 -20.43 -10.09 2.76
N THR A 36 -21.06 -10.10 1.59
CA THR A 36 -20.81 -11.11 0.57
C THR A 36 -19.30 -11.13 0.47
N ASP A 37 -18.68 -12.25 0.89
CA ASP A 37 -17.23 -12.39 0.98
C ASP A 37 -16.64 -11.65 -0.21
N ALA A 38 -16.08 -10.47 0.06
CA ALA A 38 -15.40 -9.70 -0.95
C ALA A 38 -14.22 -10.60 -1.25
N SER A 39 -14.34 -11.41 -2.31
CA SER A 39 -13.32 -12.29 -2.88
C SER A 39 -11.99 -11.76 -2.41
N LEU A 40 -11.37 -12.44 -1.43
CA LEU A 40 -10.18 -11.98 -0.72
C LEU A 40 -9.33 -11.21 -1.70
N ASP A 41 -9.38 -9.88 -1.60
CA ASP A 41 -8.78 -9.00 -2.60
C ASP A 41 -7.34 -9.48 -2.75
N ALA A 42 -6.79 -9.53 -3.96
CA ALA A 42 -5.48 -10.18 -4.17
C ALA A 42 -4.38 -9.58 -3.25
N ILE A 43 -4.61 -8.38 -2.74
CA ILE A 43 -3.88 -7.72 -1.66
C ILE A 43 -3.90 -8.51 -0.32
N SER A 44 -5.05 -9.02 0.11
CA SER A 44 -5.19 -9.82 1.34
C SER A 44 -4.47 -11.17 1.29
N THR A 45 -4.20 -11.71 0.09
CA THR A 45 -3.36 -12.91 -0.07
C THR A 45 -1.87 -12.59 0.03
N LEU A 46 -1.45 -11.35 -0.28
CA LEU A 46 -0.08 -10.90 -0.07
C LEU A 46 0.25 -10.67 1.41
N ASP A 47 -0.74 -10.27 2.22
CA ASP A 47 -0.56 -10.09 3.67
C ASP A 47 -0.10 -11.39 4.37
N ILE A 48 -0.51 -12.56 3.84
CA ILE A 48 -0.09 -13.86 4.37
C ILE A 48 1.35 -14.20 3.94
N CYS A 49 1.73 -13.82 2.72
CA CYS A 49 3.01 -14.14 2.10
C CYS A 49 4.17 -13.27 2.63
N LEU A 50 3.90 -12.02 2.96
CA LEU A 50 4.93 -11.04 3.30
C LEU A 50 5.78 -11.44 4.52
N PRO A 51 5.21 -11.92 5.66
CA PRO A 51 6.01 -12.33 6.81
C PRO A 51 6.98 -13.47 6.51
N GLU A 52 6.53 -14.48 5.75
CA GLU A 52 7.37 -15.63 5.37
C GLU A 52 8.51 -15.19 4.43
N THR A 53 8.20 -14.32 3.47
CA THR A 53 9.20 -13.80 2.54
C THR A 53 10.25 -12.94 3.26
N LEU A 54 9.82 -12.06 4.19
CA LEU A 54 10.74 -11.25 4.98
C LEU A 54 11.69 -12.12 5.82
N GLN A 55 11.20 -13.24 6.37
CA GLN A 55 12.05 -14.18 7.13
C GLN A 55 13.07 -14.91 6.25
N ALA A 56 12.79 -15.10 4.96
CA ALA A 56 13.71 -15.72 4.01
C ALA A 56 14.82 -14.77 3.52
N LEU A 57 14.67 -13.46 3.70
CA LEU A 57 15.68 -12.48 3.30
C LEU A 57 16.85 -12.40 4.31
N PRO A 58 18.05 -11.96 3.85
CA PRO A 58 19.14 -11.59 4.73
C PRO A 58 18.69 -10.54 5.78
N GLU A 59 19.21 -10.64 7.00
CA GLU A 59 18.80 -9.80 8.13
C GLU A 59 18.91 -8.30 7.84
N ASP A 60 20.01 -7.86 7.21
CA ASP A 60 20.21 -6.47 6.82
C ASP A 60 19.15 -5.96 5.83
N GLU A 61 18.71 -6.83 4.90
CA GLU A 61 17.71 -6.49 3.89
C GLU A 61 16.30 -6.47 4.48
N ARG A 62 15.97 -7.46 5.32
CA ARG A 62 14.73 -7.47 6.09
C ARG A 62 14.60 -6.20 6.93
N TRP A 63 15.64 -5.86 7.70
CA TRP A 63 15.66 -4.67 8.54
C TRP A 63 15.44 -3.39 7.73
N LEU A 64 16.08 -3.26 6.56
CA LEU A 64 15.88 -2.11 5.68
C LEU A 64 14.42 -1.93 5.27
N ILE A 65 13.75 -3.02 4.90
CA ILE A 65 12.35 -3.02 4.46
C ILE A 65 11.42 -2.74 5.64
N GLU A 66 11.62 -3.43 6.76
CA GLU A 66 10.80 -3.24 7.97
C GLU A 66 10.87 -1.79 8.45
N GLU A 67 12.06 -1.23 8.59
CA GLU A 67 12.21 0.12 9.13
C GLU A 67 11.77 1.21 8.15
N SER A 68 12.04 1.03 6.85
CA SER A 68 11.73 2.06 5.85
C SER A 68 10.30 1.99 5.34
N ASP A 69 9.79 0.79 5.03
CA ASP A 69 8.52 0.60 4.32
C ASP A 69 7.36 0.30 5.27
N LEU A 70 7.60 -0.51 6.31
CA LEU A 70 6.55 -0.88 7.27
C LEU A 70 6.44 0.14 8.41
N ASN A 71 7.55 0.44 9.07
CA ASN A 71 7.63 1.40 10.19
C ASN A 71 7.73 2.85 9.72
N ARG A 72 7.95 3.07 8.40
CA ARG A 72 7.98 4.39 7.75
C ARG A 72 8.94 5.38 8.41
N ARG A 73 10.05 4.88 8.97
CA ARG A 73 11.06 5.73 9.59
C ARG A 73 11.78 6.55 8.51
N PRO A 74 12.20 7.79 8.81
CA PRO A 74 12.92 8.61 7.85
C PRO A 74 14.22 7.94 7.41
N GLN A 75 14.39 7.71 6.10
CA GLN A 75 15.58 7.06 5.53
C GLN A 75 16.89 7.77 5.88
N GLN A 76 16.85 9.10 6.07
CA GLN A 76 18.02 9.85 6.54
C GLN A 76 18.43 9.42 7.95
N SER A 77 17.48 9.31 8.88
CA SER A 77 17.76 8.85 10.25
C SER A 77 18.29 7.42 10.28
N LEU A 78 17.77 6.54 9.42
CA LEU A 78 18.24 5.16 9.31
C LEU A 78 19.66 5.09 8.71
N ALA A 79 19.96 5.93 7.72
CA ALA A 79 21.29 6.05 7.15
C ALA A 79 22.32 6.53 8.19
N ASP A 80 21.93 7.51 9.02
CA ASP A 80 22.75 8.04 10.10
C ASP A 80 23.00 6.97 11.19
N GLU A 81 21.97 6.20 11.58
CA GLU A 81 22.09 5.06 12.52
C GLU A 81 23.03 3.97 12.01
N TRP A 82 23.01 3.70 10.70
CA TRP A 82 23.93 2.76 10.04
C TRP A 82 25.32 3.35 9.73
N GLY A 83 25.54 4.64 9.97
CA GLY A 83 26.81 5.29 9.66
C GLY A 83 27.16 5.31 8.17
N ILE A 84 26.15 5.37 7.29
CA ILE A 84 26.34 5.45 5.82
C ILE A 84 25.67 6.67 5.23
N THR A 85 26.05 7.03 4.00
CA THR A 85 25.40 8.13 3.30
C THR A 85 23.96 7.76 2.90
N LEU A 86 23.08 8.76 2.81
CA LEU A 86 21.71 8.57 2.32
C LEU A 86 21.67 7.88 0.95
N THR A 87 22.60 8.21 0.06
CA THR A 87 22.69 7.60 -1.27
C THR A 87 23.04 6.12 -1.19
N ALA A 88 23.98 5.74 -0.31
CA ALA A 88 24.33 4.34 -0.08
C ALA A 88 23.14 3.58 0.53
N PHE A 89 22.43 4.18 1.49
CA PHE A 89 21.24 3.61 2.10
C PHE A 89 20.15 3.34 1.06
N LYS A 90 19.80 4.33 0.23
CA LYS A 90 18.81 4.20 -0.84
C LYS A 90 19.18 3.11 -1.86
N SER A 91 20.47 2.99 -2.20
CA SER A 91 20.95 1.93 -3.10
C SER A 91 20.81 0.53 -2.50
N ARG A 92 21.05 0.37 -1.18
CA ARG A 92 20.82 -0.89 -0.47
C ARG A 92 19.33 -1.22 -0.39
N LEU A 93 18.50 -0.25 0.01
CA LEU A 93 17.05 -0.41 0.09
C LEU A 93 16.43 -0.78 -1.27
N LEU A 94 16.89 -0.18 -2.37
CA LEU A 94 16.44 -0.54 -3.72
C LEU A 94 16.74 -2.01 -4.04
N ARG A 95 17.94 -2.50 -3.69
CA ARG A 95 18.32 -3.89 -3.91
C ARG A 95 17.52 -4.84 -3.02
N ALA A 96 17.34 -4.51 -1.74
CA ALA A 96 16.51 -5.27 -0.82
C ALA A 96 15.07 -5.41 -1.36
N ARG A 97 14.46 -4.34 -1.88
CA ARG A 97 13.12 -4.40 -2.50
C ARG A 97 13.07 -5.27 -3.75
N LYS A 98 14.14 -5.26 -4.57
CA LYS A 98 14.22 -6.13 -5.75
C LYS A 98 14.29 -7.60 -5.33
N HIS A 99 15.11 -7.91 -4.34
CA HIS A 99 15.24 -9.26 -3.79
C HIS A 99 13.93 -9.72 -3.15
N LEU A 100 13.28 -8.88 -2.33
CA LEU A 100 11.94 -9.15 -1.78
C LEU A 100 10.97 -9.54 -2.89
N LYS A 101 10.90 -8.75 -3.98
CA LYS A 101 10.01 -9.04 -5.11
C LYS A 101 10.31 -10.41 -5.73
N GLU A 102 11.58 -10.72 -5.97
CA GLU A 102 12.01 -12.01 -6.53
C GLU A 102 11.59 -13.16 -5.60
N THR A 103 11.88 -13.06 -4.31
CA THR A 103 11.51 -14.07 -3.31
C THR A 103 10.00 -14.23 -3.16
N MET A 104 9.21 -13.14 -3.17
CA MET A 104 7.75 -13.22 -3.13
C MET A 104 7.19 -13.93 -4.38
N THR A 105 7.80 -13.72 -5.54
CA THR A 105 7.37 -14.37 -6.78
C THR A 105 7.61 -15.88 -6.72
N GLU A 106 8.73 -16.30 -6.14
CA GLU A 106 9.10 -17.71 -5.97
C GLU A 106 8.25 -18.42 -4.90
N LEU A 107 8.11 -17.82 -3.72
CA LEU A 107 7.44 -18.44 -2.58
C LEU A 107 5.92 -18.44 -2.73
N CYS A 108 5.35 -17.39 -3.31
CA CYS A 108 3.92 -17.14 -3.27
C CYS A 108 3.21 -17.33 -4.61
N GLN A 109 3.94 -17.80 -5.64
CA GLN A 109 3.43 -18.12 -6.98
C GLN A 109 2.49 -17.02 -7.51
N ILE A 110 2.92 -15.77 -7.38
CA ILE A 110 2.15 -14.62 -7.87
C ILE A 110 2.14 -14.67 -9.40
N GLU A 111 1.07 -15.19 -9.98
CA GLU A 111 0.83 -15.12 -11.43
C GLU A 111 0.35 -13.69 -11.75
N ALA A 112 1.10 -12.95 -12.55
CA ALA A 112 0.67 -11.67 -13.08
C ALA A 112 -0.27 -11.93 -14.24
N ASP A 113 -1.57 -11.70 -14.05
CA ASP A 113 -2.54 -11.75 -15.15
C ASP A 113 -2.67 -10.34 -15.77
N ASP A 114 -2.88 -10.25 -17.09
CA ASP A 114 -2.80 -8.99 -17.88
C ASP A 114 -3.82 -7.91 -17.47
N THR A 115 -4.68 -8.19 -16.48
CA THR A 115 -5.69 -7.26 -15.94
C THR A 115 -5.59 -7.02 -14.43
N SER A 116 -4.67 -7.70 -13.72
CA SER A 116 -4.48 -7.51 -12.27
C SER A 116 -3.03 -7.77 -11.88
N PHE A 117 -2.37 -6.80 -11.24
CA PHE A 117 -0.98 -6.92 -10.80
C PHE A 117 -0.76 -7.93 -9.66
N VAL A 118 -1.81 -8.59 -9.19
CA VAL A 118 -1.77 -9.67 -8.23
C VAL A 118 -2.90 -10.64 -8.58
N CYS A 119 -2.56 -11.88 -8.93
CA CYS A 119 -3.50 -13.00 -9.05
C CYS A 119 -3.10 -14.12 -8.09
N CYS A 120 -4.09 -14.91 -7.70
CA CYS A 120 -4.27 -15.57 -6.41
C CYS A 120 -3.14 -16.54 -5.98
N HIS A 121 -2.85 -16.58 -4.68
CA HIS A 121 -1.97 -17.57 -4.04
C HIS A 121 -2.55 -18.99 -4.13
N LYS A 122 -1.78 -19.94 -4.66
CA LYS A 122 -2.09 -21.37 -4.56
C LYS A 122 -1.39 -21.95 -3.33
N LYS A 123 -2.16 -22.20 -2.27
CA LYS A 123 -1.65 -22.87 -1.05
C LYS A 123 -1.26 -24.30 -1.41
N MET A 124 -0.01 -24.68 -1.15
CA MET A 124 0.40 -26.08 -1.18
C MET A 124 0.25 -26.69 0.22
N ASN A 125 -0.97 -27.17 0.50
CA ASN A 125 -1.31 -28.36 1.30
C ASN A 125 -2.82 -28.51 1.38
#